data_AF-A0A401MY75-F1
#
_entry.id   AF-A0A401MY75-F1
#
_cell.length_a   1.000
_cell.length_b   1.000
_cell.length_c   1.000
_cell.angle_alpha   90.00
_cell.angle_beta   90.00
_cell.angle_gamma   90.00
#
_symmetry.space_group_name_H-M   'P 1'
#
loop_
_entity.id
_entity.type
_entity.pdbx_description
1 polymer ?
#
loop_
_entity_poly.entity_id
_entity_poly.type
_entity_poly.pdbx_seq_one_letter_code
_entity_poly.pdbx_strand_id
1 'polypeptide(L)'
;MLTVPPSPQAPHAVAAPGNDYHFRVHVRHGTTTRTLAESEIAQRYRDRFQAASDDVDRLHQVADAGLDYLSGYLTSTATGGSPKVTYYPGWVSLAAVPAVRGTYPVTTRVDRDAAFDRFVKLAGEGVTTNVQPARPVLVGRRQVRFEGVPTGQLHQDGSFYAALPINLQSDHGNSDGPKRLFQRGLELDLVALVQAAAAWAAETGSAGDLVLTAALHRFDDDSDKPVHLIAAEHAFPHGPATPLPTVPAQTTGDLAAIVTDQREAVVVACALVSDLLADMGAHEPHVLTPEGEILIDRLQGYRHSLR
;
A
#
# COMPACT_ATOMS: atom_id res chain seq x y z
N MET A 1 18.73 -7.99 -30.38
CA MET A 1 17.60 -7.12 -30.81
C MET A 1 17.05 -6.48 -29.55
N LEU A 2 17.05 -5.16 -29.45
CA LEU A 2 16.61 -4.42 -28.25
C LEU A 2 15.24 -3.82 -28.56
N THR A 3 14.18 -4.36 -27.95
CA THR A 3 12.81 -3.89 -28.14
C THR A 3 12.41 -3.11 -26.90
N VAL A 4 12.25 -1.79 -27.03
CA VAL A 4 11.82 -0.91 -25.94
C VAL A 4 10.32 -0.66 -26.09
N PRO A 5 9.47 -1.08 -25.14
CA PRO A 5 8.05 -0.78 -25.19
C PRO A 5 7.79 0.72 -25.07
N PRO A 6 6.66 1.23 -25.61
CA PRO A 6 6.27 2.63 -25.42
C PRO A 6 6.16 2.97 -23.94
N SER A 7 6.76 4.08 -23.51
CA SER A 7 6.62 4.54 -22.12
C SER A 7 5.16 4.92 -21.85
N PRO A 8 4.53 4.39 -20.77
CA PRO A 8 3.18 4.77 -20.39
C PRO A 8 3.09 6.24 -19.94
N GLN A 9 4.23 6.87 -19.60
CA GLN A 9 4.33 8.25 -19.14
C GLN A 9 4.82 9.24 -20.21
N ALA A 10 4.78 8.84 -21.49
CA ALA A 10 5.08 9.77 -22.59
C ALA A 10 4.13 10.99 -22.53
N PRO A 11 4.61 12.21 -22.83
CA PRO A 11 5.87 12.52 -23.48
C PRO A 11 7.02 12.85 -22.50
N HIS A 12 8.23 12.42 -22.85
CA HIS A 12 9.48 12.88 -22.23
C HIS A 12 10.11 13.94 -23.12
N ALA A 13 10.07 15.20 -22.69
CA ALA A 13 10.66 16.29 -23.44
C ALA A 13 12.20 16.23 -23.38
N VAL A 14 12.87 16.38 -24.53
CA VAL A 14 14.33 16.49 -24.59
C VAL A 14 14.66 17.94 -24.94
N ALA A 15 15.56 18.55 -24.16
CA ALA A 15 16.11 19.85 -24.49
C ALA A 15 16.96 19.73 -25.76
N ALA A 16 16.71 20.59 -26.76
CA ALA A 16 17.55 20.60 -27.95
C ALA A 16 18.94 21.15 -27.59
N PRO A 17 20.05 20.53 -28.05
CA PRO A 17 21.38 21.05 -27.80
C PRO A 17 21.50 22.49 -28.31
N GLY A 18 21.79 23.44 -27.41
CA GLY A 18 21.99 24.86 -27.73
C GLY A 18 20.71 25.73 -27.79
N ASN A 19 19.55 25.25 -27.33
CA ASN A 19 18.35 26.09 -27.24
C ASN A 19 17.45 25.69 -26.06
N ASP A 20 17.64 26.39 -24.92
CA ASP A 20 17.00 26.08 -23.63
C ASP A 20 15.47 26.29 -23.58
N TYR A 21 14.88 26.88 -24.63
CA TYR A 21 13.46 27.26 -24.66
C TYR A 21 12.60 26.46 -25.64
N HIS A 22 13.17 25.46 -26.33
CA HIS A 22 12.41 24.62 -27.27
C HIS A 22 12.51 23.14 -26.91
N PHE A 23 11.58 22.70 -26.06
CA PHE A 23 11.36 21.29 -25.79
C PHE A 23 10.89 20.56 -27.06
N ARG A 24 11.61 19.51 -27.46
CA ARG A 24 11.22 18.65 -28.57
C ARG A 24 10.90 17.26 -28.05
N VAL A 25 9.74 16.75 -28.43
CA VAL A 25 9.35 15.37 -28.17
C VAL A 25 9.48 14.60 -29.47
N HIS A 26 10.36 13.61 -29.47
CA HIS A 26 10.57 12.72 -30.60
C HIS A 26 9.81 11.42 -30.39
N VAL A 27 9.06 11.00 -31.41
CA VAL A 27 8.40 9.69 -31.44
C VAL A 27 8.79 8.95 -32.70
N ARG A 28 8.95 7.64 -32.54
CA ARG A 28 9.19 6.73 -33.66
C ARG A 28 7.92 6.61 -34.51
N HIS A 29 8.08 6.72 -35.82
CA HIS A 29 7.04 6.55 -36.82
C HIS A 29 7.55 5.57 -37.89
N GLY A 30 7.36 4.27 -37.63
CA GLY A 30 7.93 3.21 -38.45
C GLY A 30 9.46 3.16 -38.37
N THR A 31 10.12 3.37 -39.50
CA THR A 31 11.60 3.44 -39.60
C THR A 31 12.16 4.83 -39.37
N THR A 32 11.32 5.87 -39.24
CA THR A 32 11.75 7.27 -39.06
C THR A 32 11.36 7.79 -37.66
N THR A 33 11.94 8.93 -37.29
CA THR A 33 11.61 9.66 -36.07
C THR A 33 10.91 10.96 -36.47
N ARG A 34 9.73 11.24 -35.92
CA ARG A 34 9.06 12.53 -36.10
C ARG A 34 9.08 13.34 -34.80
N THR A 35 9.23 14.65 -34.94
CA THR A 35 9.02 15.60 -33.84
C THR A 35 7.52 15.86 -33.72
N LEU A 36 6.98 15.78 -32.51
CA LEU A 36 5.59 16.15 -32.25
C LEU A 36 5.39 17.65 -32.41
N ALA A 37 4.23 18.04 -32.92
CA ALA A 37 3.80 19.44 -32.86
C ALA A 37 3.49 19.84 -31.42
N GLU A 38 3.64 21.12 -31.08
CA GLU A 38 3.36 21.64 -29.73
C GLU A 38 1.94 21.31 -29.26
N SER A 39 0.94 21.38 -30.16
CA SER A 39 -0.43 20.98 -29.87
C SER A 39 -0.58 19.48 -29.53
N GLU A 40 0.18 18.60 -30.19
CA GLU A 40 0.22 17.17 -29.86
C GLU A 40 0.93 16.92 -28.53
N ILE A 41 1.99 17.68 -28.23
CA ILE A 41 2.70 17.63 -26.93
C ILE A 41 1.74 18.06 -25.82
N ALA A 42 1.06 19.19 -25.98
CA ALA A 42 0.09 19.71 -25.02
C ALA A 42 -1.11 18.78 -24.82
N GLN A 43 -1.59 18.12 -25.89
CA GLN A 43 -2.63 17.09 -25.78
C GLN A 43 -2.13 15.90 -24.96
N ARG A 44 -0.94 15.36 -25.25
CA ARG A 44 -0.39 14.23 -24.50
C ARG A 44 -0.10 14.56 -23.03
N TYR A 45 0.33 15.79 -22.72
CA TYR A 45 0.43 16.24 -21.33
C TYR A 45 -0.93 16.30 -20.65
N ARG A 46 -1.97 16.84 -21.31
CA ARG A 46 -3.34 16.83 -20.79
C ARG A 46 -3.85 15.42 -20.55
N ASP A 47 -3.65 14.52 -21.51
CA ASP A 47 -4.03 13.11 -21.38
C ASP A 47 -3.29 12.43 -20.20
N ARG A 48 -2.00 12.76 -19.99
CA ARG A 48 -1.22 12.28 -18.85
C ARG A 48 -1.74 12.80 -17.51
N PHE A 49 -2.05 14.10 -17.41
CA PHE A 49 -2.64 14.65 -16.19
C PHE A 49 -4.01 14.04 -15.89
N GLN A 50 -4.82 13.80 -16.92
CA GLN A 50 -6.09 13.12 -16.77
C GLN A 50 -5.89 11.68 -16.29
N ALA A 51 -4.95 10.92 -16.90
CA ALA A 51 -4.66 9.55 -16.47
C ALA A 51 -4.18 9.48 -15.00
N ALA A 52 -3.32 10.41 -14.58
CA ALA A 52 -2.89 10.50 -13.18
C ALA A 52 -4.07 10.82 -12.24
N SER A 53 -4.99 11.70 -12.65
CA SER A 53 -6.23 11.98 -11.91
C SER A 53 -7.11 10.74 -11.82
N ASP A 54 -7.29 10.01 -12.93
CA ASP A 54 -8.10 8.80 -13.01
C ASP A 54 -7.54 7.68 -12.11
N ASP A 55 -6.21 7.62 -11.94
CA ASP A 55 -5.56 6.66 -11.04
C ASP A 55 -5.74 7.02 -9.57
N VAL A 56 -5.68 8.31 -9.21
CA VAL A 56 -6.00 8.78 -7.86
C VAL A 56 -7.48 8.57 -7.53
N ASP A 57 -8.39 8.87 -8.46
CA ASP A 57 -9.82 8.61 -8.29
C ASP A 57 -10.10 7.12 -8.12
N ARG A 58 -9.40 6.27 -8.89
CA ARG A 58 -9.48 4.82 -8.72
C ARG A 58 -8.92 4.38 -7.37
N LEU A 59 -7.83 4.97 -6.89
CA LEU A 59 -7.23 4.67 -5.59
C LEU A 59 -8.22 4.96 -4.46
N HIS A 60 -8.87 6.12 -4.47
CA HIS A 60 -9.92 6.46 -3.51
C HIS A 60 -11.08 5.46 -3.56
N GLN A 61 -11.56 5.09 -4.74
CA GLN A 61 -12.62 4.08 -4.88
C GLN A 61 -12.22 2.71 -4.29
N VAL A 62 -10.97 2.28 -4.46
CA VAL A 62 -10.45 1.03 -3.89
C VAL A 62 -10.33 1.14 -2.37
N ALA A 63 -9.84 2.26 -1.87
CA ALA A 63 -9.72 2.52 -0.43
C ALA A 63 -11.09 2.53 0.26
N ASP A 64 -12.06 3.27 -0.29
CA ASP A 64 -13.42 3.38 0.26
C ASP A 64 -14.14 2.03 0.24
N ALA A 65 -14.14 1.33 -0.90
CA ALA A 65 -14.78 0.02 -1.01
C ALA A 65 -14.10 -1.05 -0.14
N GLY A 66 -12.79 -0.89 0.10
CA GLY A 66 -12.03 -1.72 1.02
C GLY A 66 -12.39 -1.44 2.47
N LEU A 67 -12.47 -0.18 2.86
CA LEU A 67 -12.84 0.27 4.20
C LEU A 67 -14.27 -0.15 4.57
N ASP A 68 -15.22 0.01 3.65
CA ASP A 68 -16.59 -0.46 3.81
C ASP A 68 -16.64 -1.97 4.08
N TYR A 69 -15.83 -2.73 3.37
CA TYR A 69 -15.72 -4.17 3.56
C TYR A 69 -15.06 -4.54 4.89
N LEU A 70 -13.99 -3.86 5.28
CA LEU A 70 -13.35 -4.04 6.58
C LEU A 70 -14.33 -3.73 7.72
N SER A 71 -15.05 -2.61 7.64
CA SER A 71 -16.09 -2.22 8.59
C SER A 71 -17.14 -3.32 8.73
N GLY A 72 -17.71 -3.79 7.60
CA GLY A 72 -18.69 -4.88 7.61
C GLY A 72 -18.16 -6.18 8.20
N TYR A 73 -16.88 -6.52 7.95
CA TYR A 73 -16.23 -7.69 8.54
C TYR A 73 -16.06 -7.58 10.06
N LEU A 74 -15.74 -6.39 10.56
CA LEU A 74 -15.51 -6.13 11.99
C LEU A 74 -16.80 -6.07 12.80
N THR A 75 -17.87 -5.53 12.22
CA THR A 75 -19.19 -5.41 12.86
C THR A 75 -20.04 -6.67 12.72
N SER A 76 -19.65 -7.63 11.89
CA SER A 76 -20.36 -8.90 11.72
C SER A 76 -20.34 -9.75 13.00
N THR A 77 -21.52 -10.12 13.47
CA THR A 77 -21.76 -10.97 14.66
C THR A 77 -22.25 -12.37 14.30
N ALA A 78 -21.91 -12.87 13.12
CA ALA A 78 -22.53 -14.02 12.45
C ALA A 78 -22.57 -15.36 13.24
N THR A 79 -21.93 -15.45 14.42
CA THR A 79 -21.89 -16.65 15.27
C THR A 79 -22.11 -16.36 16.76
N GLY A 80 -22.92 -15.34 17.10
CA GLY A 80 -23.35 -15.10 18.49
C GLY A 80 -22.23 -14.71 19.47
N GLY A 81 -21.05 -14.39 18.93
CA GLY A 81 -19.91 -13.85 19.67
C GLY A 81 -19.87 -12.33 19.64
N SER A 82 -19.00 -11.75 20.46
CA SER A 82 -18.70 -10.32 20.43
C SER A 82 -18.15 -9.90 19.06
N PRO A 83 -18.47 -8.69 18.57
CA PRO A 83 -17.93 -8.22 17.30
C PRO A 83 -16.39 -8.17 17.34
N LYS A 84 -15.73 -8.39 16.20
CA LYS A 84 -14.27 -8.54 16.16
C LYS A 84 -13.54 -7.26 16.58
N VAL A 85 -14.20 -6.12 16.42
CA VAL A 85 -13.73 -4.82 16.89
C VAL A 85 -13.37 -4.79 18.38
N THR A 86 -14.02 -5.63 19.20
CA THR A 86 -13.71 -5.74 20.63
C THR A 86 -12.29 -6.27 20.87
N TYR A 87 -11.78 -7.12 19.98
CA TYR A 87 -10.45 -7.73 20.10
C TYR A 87 -9.37 -6.98 19.31
N TYR A 88 -9.76 -6.34 18.20
CA TYR A 88 -8.87 -5.61 17.31
C TYR A 88 -9.43 -4.22 17.02
N PRO A 89 -9.25 -3.26 17.95
CA PRO A 89 -9.88 -1.94 17.85
C PRO A 89 -9.20 -1.02 16.83
N GLY A 90 -7.93 -1.27 16.48
CA GLY A 90 -7.17 -0.48 15.53
C GLY A 90 -6.66 -1.30 14.36
N TRP A 91 -6.64 -0.70 13.18
CA TRP A 91 -6.16 -1.30 11.93
C TRP A 91 -5.31 -0.33 11.12
N VAL A 92 -4.34 -0.86 10.37
CA VAL A 92 -3.68 -0.17 9.26
C VAL A 92 -4.21 -0.77 7.97
N SER A 93 -4.59 0.06 7.01
CA SER A 93 -4.98 -0.39 5.67
C SER A 93 -4.05 0.18 4.61
N LEU A 94 -3.83 -0.58 3.54
CA LEU A 94 -3.17 -0.13 2.32
C LEU A 94 -4.10 -0.37 1.12
N ALA A 95 -4.30 0.64 0.31
CA ALA A 95 -4.85 0.51 -1.04
C ALA A 95 -3.75 0.81 -2.07
N ALA A 96 -3.78 0.12 -3.21
CA ALA A 96 -2.84 0.35 -4.30
C ALA A 96 -3.50 0.17 -5.67
N VAL A 97 -3.09 1.00 -6.64
CA VAL A 97 -3.56 0.98 -8.03
C VAL A 97 -2.37 1.09 -8.97
N PRO A 98 -2.19 0.14 -9.91
CA PRO A 98 -1.16 0.26 -10.92
C PRO A 98 -1.57 1.21 -12.04
N ALA A 99 -0.63 2.02 -12.52
CA ALA A 99 -0.84 2.97 -13.61
C ALA A 99 -1.19 2.25 -14.93
N VAL A 100 -0.55 1.10 -15.20
CA VAL A 100 -0.97 0.20 -16.29
C VAL A 100 -1.68 -1.00 -15.69
N ARG A 101 -3.01 -1.00 -15.82
CA ARG A 101 -3.89 -2.03 -15.27
C ARG A 101 -3.76 -3.37 -16.00
N GLY A 102 -3.69 -4.43 -15.22
CA GLY A 102 -3.68 -5.80 -15.70
C GLY A 102 -5.06 -6.23 -16.21
N THR A 103 -5.14 -7.46 -16.69
CA THR A 103 -6.41 -8.10 -17.03
C THR A 103 -6.34 -9.56 -16.64
N TYR A 104 -6.60 -9.82 -15.37
CA TYR A 104 -6.49 -11.15 -14.84
C TYR A 104 -7.83 -11.90 -14.90
N PRO A 105 -7.91 -13.04 -15.62
CA PRO A 105 -9.17 -13.76 -15.80
C PRO A 105 -9.53 -14.54 -14.53
N VAL A 106 -10.34 -13.92 -13.67
CA VAL A 106 -10.87 -14.55 -12.45
C VAL A 106 -12.30 -15.04 -12.73
N THR A 107 -12.46 -15.96 -13.70
CA THR A 107 -13.78 -16.31 -14.29
C THR A 107 -14.49 -17.48 -13.59
N THR A 108 -13.74 -18.53 -13.23
CA THR A 108 -14.27 -19.71 -12.52
C THR A 108 -13.76 -19.73 -11.10
N ARG A 109 -14.44 -20.42 -10.16
CA ARG A 109 -13.95 -20.61 -8.78
C ARG A 109 -12.52 -21.16 -8.73
N VAL A 110 -12.20 -22.13 -9.60
CA VAL A 110 -10.87 -22.74 -9.69
C VAL A 110 -9.80 -21.71 -10.04
N ASP A 111 -10.08 -20.82 -11.00
CA ASP A 111 -9.13 -19.76 -11.36
C ASP A 111 -8.83 -18.83 -10.18
N ARG A 112 -9.84 -18.53 -9.35
CA ARG A 112 -9.74 -17.57 -8.23
C ARG A 112 -9.03 -18.20 -7.06
N ASP A 113 -9.31 -19.47 -6.76
CA ASP A 113 -8.59 -20.23 -5.73
C ASP A 113 -7.11 -20.36 -6.13
N ALA A 114 -6.81 -20.66 -7.40
CA ALA A 114 -5.44 -20.73 -7.90
C ALA A 114 -4.72 -19.37 -7.91
N ALA A 115 -5.43 -18.29 -8.25
CA ALA A 115 -4.90 -16.92 -8.20
C ALA A 115 -4.55 -16.51 -6.77
N PHE A 116 -5.43 -16.84 -5.83
CA PHE A 116 -5.21 -16.59 -4.41
C PHE A 116 -4.02 -17.40 -3.89
N ASP A 117 -3.87 -18.67 -4.29
CA ASP A 117 -2.73 -19.48 -3.89
C ASP A 117 -1.39 -18.94 -4.42
N ARG A 118 -1.38 -18.40 -5.65
CA ARG A 118 -0.21 -17.69 -6.17
C ARG A 118 0.07 -16.40 -5.39
N PHE A 119 -0.97 -15.61 -5.11
CA PHE A 119 -0.84 -14.42 -4.29
C PHE A 119 -0.23 -14.73 -2.91
N VAL A 120 -0.77 -15.72 -2.18
CA VAL A 120 -0.28 -16.11 -0.86
C VAL A 120 1.19 -16.52 -0.92
N LYS A 121 1.57 -17.28 -1.94
CA LYS A 121 2.97 -17.67 -2.16
C LYS A 121 3.86 -16.45 -2.38
N LEU A 122 3.48 -15.55 -3.29
CA LEU A 122 4.28 -14.37 -3.65
C LEU A 122 4.36 -13.35 -2.49
N ALA A 123 3.25 -13.10 -1.80
CA ALA A 123 3.22 -12.23 -0.62
C ALA A 123 4.11 -12.77 0.52
N GLY A 124 4.21 -14.11 0.66
CA GLY A 124 5.12 -14.75 1.60
C GLY A 124 6.60 -14.82 1.15
N GLU A 125 6.92 -14.43 -0.09
CA GLU A 125 8.29 -14.37 -0.63
C GLU A 125 9.00 -13.02 -0.36
N GLY A 126 8.32 -12.09 0.32
CA GLY A 126 8.87 -10.80 0.72
C GLY A 126 9.86 -10.84 1.88
N VAL A 127 10.21 -9.63 2.35
CA VAL A 127 11.09 -9.38 3.50
C VAL A 127 10.42 -9.78 4.81
N THR A 128 9.09 -9.65 4.85
CA THR A 128 8.28 -10.01 6.01
C THR A 128 7.24 -11.06 5.63
N THR A 129 6.77 -11.83 6.61
CA THR A 129 5.76 -12.89 6.39
C THR A 129 4.41 -12.56 7.02
N ASN A 130 4.18 -11.30 7.43
CA ASN A 130 3.00 -10.90 8.20
C ASN A 130 1.68 -10.94 7.41
N VAL A 131 1.74 -10.91 6.07
CA VAL A 131 0.55 -11.04 5.20
C VAL A 131 0.34 -12.52 4.87
N GLN A 132 -0.42 -13.21 5.71
CA GLN A 132 -0.86 -14.60 5.48
C GLN A 132 -2.38 -14.68 5.58
N PRO A 133 -3.12 -14.35 4.51
CA PRO A 133 -4.57 -14.28 4.56
C PRO A 133 -5.18 -15.67 4.85
N ALA A 134 -6.13 -15.70 5.78
CA ALA A 134 -6.83 -16.92 6.13
C ALA A 134 -7.82 -17.35 5.04
N ARG A 135 -8.08 -18.67 4.96
CA ARG A 135 -9.17 -19.23 4.14
C ARG A 135 -10.48 -19.24 4.96
N PRO A 136 -11.67 -19.03 4.36
CA PRO A 136 -11.96 -19.07 2.93
C PRO A 136 -11.97 -17.71 2.22
N VAL A 137 -11.71 -17.78 0.91
CA VAL A 137 -11.87 -16.66 -0.01
C VAL A 137 -13.36 -16.44 -0.32
N LEU A 138 -13.87 -15.24 -0.07
CA LEU A 138 -15.18 -14.82 -0.54
C LEU A 138 -15.06 -14.30 -1.97
N VAL A 139 -15.52 -15.10 -2.91
CA VAL A 139 -15.16 -14.88 -4.30
C VAL A 139 -16.23 -14.12 -5.08
N GLY A 140 -15.95 -12.86 -5.42
CA GLY A 140 -16.82 -11.98 -6.21
C GLY A 140 -16.67 -12.15 -7.73
N ARG A 141 -17.53 -11.47 -8.52
CA ARG A 141 -17.53 -11.53 -10.00
C ARG A 141 -16.32 -10.85 -10.68
N ARG A 142 -15.53 -10.07 -9.95
CA ARG A 142 -14.35 -9.32 -10.48
C ARG A 142 -13.24 -9.11 -9.44
N GLN A 143 -13.36 -9.76 -8.30
CA GLN A 143 -12.45 -9.58 -7.17
C GLN A 143 -12.46 -10.80 -6.28
N VAL A 144 -11.33 -11.02 -5.63
CA VAL A 144 -11.09 -12.05 -4.64
C VAL A 144 -11.08 -11.35 -3.29
N ARG A 145 -12.00 -11.68 -2.37
CA ARG A 145 -11.99 -11.13 -1.02
C ARG A 145 -11.50 -12.18 -0.03
N PHE A 146 -10.82 -11.74 1.02
CA PHE A 146 -10.34 -12.61 2.08
C PHE A 146 -10.60 -11.95 3.43
N GLU A 147 -10.86 -12.77 4.44
CA GLU A 147 -11.17 -12.36 5.81
C GLU A 147 -10.17 -12.98 6.77
N GLY A 148 -9.89 -12.30 7.88
CA GLY A 148 -8.92 -12.74 8.87
C GLY A 148 -7.87 -11.66 9.18
N VAL A 149 -6.64 -12.09 9.42
CA VAL A 149 -5.50 -11.21 9.62
C VAL A 149 -4.44 -11.64 8.61
N PRO A 150 -4.32 -10.96 7.45
CA PRO A 150 -5.05 -9.77 7.00
C PRO A 150 -6.48 -10.02 6.49
N THR A 151 -7.26 -8.94 6.37
CA THR A 151 -8.56 -8.86 5.66
C THR A 151 -8.43 -7.95 4.46
N GLY A 152 -9.00 -8.30 3.29
CA GLY A 152 -8.80 -7.48 2.10
C GLY A 152 -9.49 -7.95 0.82
N GLN A 153 -9.12 -7.30 -0.28
CA GLN A 153 -9.65 -7.47 -1.64
C GLN A 153 -8.53 -7.41 -2.69
N LEU A 154 -8.55 -8.34 -3.63
CA LEU A 154 -7.68 -8.37 -4.81
C LEU A 154 -8.54 -8.17 -6.06
N HIS A 155 -8.24 -7.17 -6.88
CA HIS A 155 -9.00 -6.84 -8.09
C HIS A 155 -8.33 -7.39 -9.35
N GLN A 156 -9.13 -7.75 -10.36
CA GLN A 156 -8.65 -8.27 -11.65
C GLN A 156 -7.74 -7.32 -12.43
N ASP A 157 -7.85 -6.01 -12.16
CA ASP A 157 -7.08 -4.94 -12.79
C ASP A 157 -5.71 -4.71 -12.13
N GLY A 158 -5.35 -5.51 -11.11
CA GLY A 158 -4.14 -5.37 -10.32
C GLY A 158 -4.29 -4.46 -9.11
N SER A 159 -5.45 -3.82 -8.91
CA SER A 159 -5.69 -3.03 -7.71
C SER A 159 -5.78 -3.92 -6.48
N PHE A 160 -5.37 -3.37 -5.35
CA PHE A 160 -5.21 -4.09 -4.10
C PHE A 160 -5.78 -3.28 -2.94
N TYR A 161 -6.43 -3.97 -2.01
CA TYR A 161 -6.73 -3.44 -0.68
C TYR A 161 -6.46 -4.53 0.36
N ALA A 162 -5.78 -4.21 1.44
CA ALA A 162 -5.73 -5.08 2.61
C ALA A 162 -5.51 -4.27 3.88
N ALA A 163 -5.95 -4.84 5.00
CA ALA A 163 -5.77 -4.28 6.32
C ALA A 163 -5.26 -5.32 7.31
N LEU A 164 -4.43 -4.86 8.23
CA LEU A 164 -3.86 -5.60 9.35
C LEU A 164 -4.21 -4.90 10.68
N PRO A 165 -4.46 -5.65 11.76
CA PRO A 165 -4.66 -5.06 13.06
C PRO A 165 -3.36 -4.42 13.55
N ILE A 166 -3.43 -3.20 14.05
CA ILE A 166 -2.28 -2.55 14.71
C ILE A 166 -2.26 -2.88 16.19
N ASN A 167 -1.07 -2.94 16.76
CA ASN A 167 -0.87 -3.25 18.16
C ASN A 167 -1.21 -2.03 19.04
N LEU A 168 -2.51 -1.87 19.35
CA LEU A 168 -3.03 -0.89 20.31
C LEU A 168 -3.24 -1.56 21.67
N GLN A 169 -2.51 -1.12 22.68
CA GLN A 169 -2.61 -1.68 24.04
C GLN A 169 -3.02 -0.63 25.06
N SER A 170 -3.84 -1.01 26.02
CA SER A 170 -4.07 -0.18 27.20
C SER A 170 -2.80 -0.11 28.06
N ASP A 171 -2.56 1.03 28.68
CA ASP A 171 -1.53 1.13 29.69
C ASP A 171 -1.94 0.32 30.93
N HIS A 172 -1.10 -0.62 31.35
CA HIS A 172 -1.39 -1.48 32.52
C HIS A 172 -1.55 -0.68 33.81
N GLY A 173 -0.95 0.53 33.90
CA GLY A 173 -1.10 1.42 35.04
C GLY A 173 -2.25 2.44 34.93
N ASN A 174 -2.89 2.55 33.76
CA ASN A 174 -3.96 3.49 33.50
C ASN A 174 -4.85 2.97 32.35
N SER A 175 -5.75 2.03 32.66
CA SER A 175 -6.65 1.42 31.67
C SER A 175 -7.55 2.43 30.96
N ASP A 176 -7.83 3.55 31.62
CA ASP A 176 -8.71 4.62 31.13
C ASP A 176 -7.92 5.70 30.37
N GLY A 177 -6.59 5.60 30.35
CA GLY A 177 -5.69 6.51 29.66
C GLY A 177 -5.56 6.26 28.15
N PRO A 178 -4.80 7.12 27.44
CA PRO A 178 -4.52 6.93 26.03
C PRO A 178 -3.86 5.56 25.76
N LYS A 179 -4.34 4.86 24.72
CA LYS A 179 -3.76 3.58 24.31
C LYS A 179 -2.35 3.77 23.73
N ARG A 180 -1.52 2.75 23.79
CA ARG A 180 -0.16 2.71 23.23
C ARG A 180 -0.17 2.08 21.85
N LEU A 181 0.36 2.76 20.85
CA LEU A 181 0.60 2.26 19.50
C LEU A 181 2.08 1.91 19.32
N PHE A 182 2.39 0.65 19.04
CA PHE A 182 3.77 0.24 18.80
C PHE A 182 4.21 0.50 17.36
N GLN A 183 5.17 1.40 17.19
CA GLN A 183 5.63 1.88 15.89
C GLN A 183 6.27 0.77 15.03
N ARG A 184 7.02 -0.15 15.65
CA ARG A 184 7.77 -1.22 14.95
C ARG A 184 6.86 -2.19 14.21
N GLY A 185 5.74 -2.57 14.83
CA GLY A 185 4.77 -3.47 14.22
C GLY A 185 4.14 -2.82 12.99
N LEU A 186 3.68 -1.57 13.15
CA LEU A 186 3.13 -0.77 12.05
C LEU A 186 4.09 -0.66 10.86
N GLU A 187 5.37 -0.39 11.13
CA GLU A 187 6.41 -0.31 10.11
C GLU A 187 6.54 -1.59 9.28
N LEU A 188 6.66 -2.74 9.95
CA LEU A 188 6.79 -4.04 9.27
C LEU A 188 5.50 -4.45 8.56
N ASP A 189 4.34 -4.13 9.13
CA ASP A 189 3.05 -4.43 8.53
C ASP A 189 2.86 -3.64 7.22
N LEU A 190 3.32 -2.39 7.17
CA LEU A 190 3.29 -1.62 5.91
C LEU A 190 4.25 -2.16 4.86
N VAL A 191 5.45 -2.61 5.24
CA VAL A 191 6.35 -3.32 4.31
C VAL A 191 5.64 -4.56 3.73
N ALA A 192 5.00 -5.35 4.58
CA ALA A 192 4.27 -6.55 4.19
C ALA A 192 3.13 -6.24 3.19
N LEU A 193 2.36 -5.18 3.48
CA LEU A 193 1.26 -4.75 2.62
C LEU A 193 1.75 -4.22 1.26
N VAL A 194 2.84 -3.46 1.22
CA VAL A 194 3.45 -2.97 -0.04
C VAL A 194 3.92 -4.13 -0.90
N GLN A 195 4.59 -5.12 -0.29
CA GLN A 195 5.03 -6.33 -0.99
C GLN A 195 3.86 -7.12 -1.56
N ALA A 196 2.80 -7.30 -0.76
CA ALA A 196 1.60 -7.98 -1.20
C ALA A 196 0.90 -7.25 -2.35
N ALA A 197 0.82 -5.92 -2.29
CA ALA A 197 0.24 -5.10 -3.35
C ALA A 197 1.01 -5.24 -4.67
N ALA A 198 2.34 -5.13 -4.62
CA ALA A 198 3.20 -5.28 -5.79
C ALA A 198 3.17 -6.69 -6.37
N ALA A 199 3.21 -7.72 -5.52
CA ALA A 199 3.08 -9.12 -5.93
C ALA A 199 1.77 -9.37 -6.68
N TRP A 200 0.65 -8.84 -6.17
CA TRP A 200 -0.64 -8.99 -6.84
C TRP A 200 -0.69 -8.23 -8.17
N ALA A 201 -0.24 -6.97 -8.19
CA ALA A 201 -0.19 -6.18 -9.42
C ALA A 201 0.64 -6.90 -10.51
N ALA A 202 1.82 -7.42 -10.15
CA ALA A 202 2.66 -8.19 -11.08
C ALA A 202 1.99 -9.48 -11.58
N GLU A 203 1.34 -10.24 -10.70
CA GLU A 203 0.59 -11.45 -11.07
C GLU A 203 -0.52 -11.15 -12.06
N THR A 204 -1.18 -10.00 -11.95
CA THR A 204 -2.24 -9.58 -12.90
C THR A 204 -1.72 -9.12 -14.27
N GLY A 205 -0.40 -9.03 -14.44
CA GLY A 205 0.23 -8.47 -15.63
C GLY A 205 0.21 -6.93 -15.68
N SER A 206 0.00 -6.28 -14.53
CA SER A 206 0.08 -4.82 -14.42
C SER A 206 1.52 -4.32 -14.55
N ALA A 207 1.69 -3.04 -14.88
CA ALA A 207 3.01 -2.44 -15.09
C ALA A 207 3.04 -0.94 -14.75
N GLY A 208 4.24 -0.36 -14.78
CA GLY A 208 4.46 1.06 -14.51
C GLY A 208 4.47 1.36 -13.02
N ASP A 209 4.03 2.57 -12.67
CA ASP A 209 4.02 3.00 -11.28
C ASP A 209 2.85 2.35 -10.52
N LEU A 210 3.05 2.13 -9.23
CA LEU A 210 2.04 1.74 -8.27
C LEU A 210 1.73 2.95 -7.39
N VAL A 211 0.52 3.49 -7.48
CA VAL A 211 0.05 4.57 -6.59
C VAL A 211 -0.54 3.92 -5.35
N LEU A 212 -0.08 4.30 -4.15
CA LEU A 212 -0.47 3.67 -2.90
C LEU A 212 -0.99 4.70 -1.90
N THR A 213 -1.98 4.30 -1.10
CA THR A 213 -2.40 5.06 0.08
C THR A 213 -2.50 4.16 1.30
N ALA A 214 -2.01 4.63 2.44
CA ALA A 214 -2.09 3.97 3.73
C ALA A 214 -2.89 4.82 4.71
N ALA A 215 -3.71 4.18 5.55
CA ALA A 215 -4.52 4.87 6.55
C ALA A 215 -4.57 4.07 7.86
N LEU A 216 -4.67 4.80 8.97
CA LEU A 216 -4.90 4.23 10.30
C LEU A 216 -6.36 4.38 10.66
N HIS A 217 -6.96 3.29 11.11
CA HIS A 217 -8.38 3.20 11.43
C HIS A 217 -8.55 2.76 12.87
N ARG A 218 -9.58 3.31 13.52
CA ARG A 218 -10.00 2.91 14.86
C ARG A 218 -11.51 2.76 14.88
N PHE A 219 -11.97 1.63 15.38
CA PHE A 219 -13.37 1.21 15.29
C PHE A 219 -14.03 1.02 16.67
N ASP A 220 -13.30 1.21 17.76
CA ASP A 220 -13.88 1.19 19.11
C ASP A 220 -14.58 2.52 19.43
N ASP A 221 -15.34 2.55 20.53
CA ASP A 221 -16.03 3.75 21.05
C ASP A 221 -15.07 4.90 21.43
N ASP A 222 -13.76 4.61 21.40
CA ASP A 222 -12.68 5.52 21.72
C ASP A 222 -11.96 6.02 20.44
N SER A 223 -12.63 6.01 19.28
CA SER A 223 -12.06 6.42 17.99
C SER A 223 -11.32 7.76 18.04
N ASP A 224 -11.87 8.71 18.80
CA ASP A 224 -11.36 10.07 18.91
C ASP A 224 -10.34 10.24 20.04
N LYS A 225 -10.14 9.22 20.88
CA LYS A 225 -9.18 9.29 21.97
C LYS A 225 -7.76 9.22 21.43
N PRO A 226 -6.86 10.08 21.94
CA PRO A 226 -5.48 10.08 21.51
C PRO A 226 -4.77 8.78 21.90
N VAL A 227 -3.64 8.52 21.26
CA VAL A 227 -2.77 7.37 21.51
C VAL A 227 -1.34 7.85 21.76
N HIS A 228 -0.58 7.09 22.55
CA HIS A 228 0.86 7.27 22.72
C HIS A 228 1.60 6.42 21.70
N LEU A 229 2.39 7.05 20.84
CA LEU A 229 3.30 6.33 19.96
C LEU A 229 4.51 5.81 20.75
N ILE A 230 4.76 4.51 20.66
CA ILE A 230 5.84 3.81 21.37
C ILE A 230 6.83 3.24 20.35
N ALA A 231 8.02 3.83 20.29
CA ALA A 231 9.11 3.34 19.45
C ALA A 231 9.82 2.11 20.06
N ALA A 232 9.82 1.94 21.39
CA ALA A 232 10.44 0.82 22.10
C ALA A 232 9.74 0.51 23.43
N GLU A 233 9.62 -0.76 23.80
CA GLU A 233 9.01 -1.18 25.09
C GLU A 233 9.70 -0.58 26.33
N HIS A 234 11.01 -0.33 26.22
CA HIS A 234 11.81 0.29 27.28
C HIS A 234 12.00 1.79 27.10
N ALA A 235 11.54 2.36 25.98
CA ALA A 235 11.47 3.81 25.88
C ALA A 235 10.31 4.26 26.76
N PHE A 236 10.60 5.18 27.69
CA PHE A 236 9.52 5.90 28.35
C PHE A 236 8.63 6.54 27.27
N PRO A 237 7.29 6.56 27.45
CA PRO A 237 6.41 7.31 26.58
C PRO A 237 6.75 8.79 26.71
N HIS A 238 7.68 9.27 25.89
CA HIS A 238 8.18 10.64 25.93
C HIS A 238 7.41 11.59 25.00
N GLY A 239 6.48 11.04 24.20
CA GLY A 239 5.66 11.81 23.27
C GLY A 239 4.28 12.18 23.84
N PRO A 240 3.74 13.36 23.48
CA PRO A 240 2.35 13.70 23.79
C PRO A 240 1.41 12.66 23.15
N ALA A 241 0.27 12.41 23.79
CA ALA A 241 -0.77 11.61 23.16
C ALA A 241 -1.37 12.40 21.99
N THR A 242 -1.45 11.78 20.82
CA THR A 242 -1.97 12.41 19.60
C THR A 242 -3.12 11.59 19.04
N PRO A 243 -4.13 12.22 18.41
CA PRO A 243 -5.14 11.45 17.67
C PRO A 243 -4.48 10.66 16.54
N LEU A 244 -5.14 9.60 16.08
CA LEU A 244 -4.69 8.94 14.85
C LEU A 244 -4.85 9.91 13.67
N PRO A 245 -3.94 9.88 12.68
CA PRO A 245 -4.06 10.67 11.46
C PRO A 245 -5.39 10.42 10.78
N THR A 246 -6.12 11.49 10.47
CA THR A 246 -7.37 11.42 9.69
C THR A 246 -7.10 11.48 8.19
N VAL A 247 -5.91 11.95 7.80
CA VAL A 247 -5.48 12.05 6.42
C VAL A 247 -4.69 10.78 6.07
N PRO A 248 -5.08 10.03 5.04
CA PRO A 248 -4.28 8.92 4.56
C PRO A 248 -2.93 9.40 4.01
N ALA A 249 -1.87 8.66 4.30
CA ALA A 249 -0.59 8.85 3.62
C ALA A 249 -0.68 8.36 2.18
N GLN A 250 0.02 9.02 1.26
CA GLN A 250 0.03 8.64 -0.15
C GLN A 250 1.45 8.69 -0.72
N THR A 251 1.81 7.69 -1.51
CA THR A 251 3.08 7.67 -2.24
C THR A 251 2.94 6.94 -3.59
N THR A 252 4.02 6.94 -4.37
CA THR A 252 4.12 6.20 -5.63
C THR A 252 5.44 5.44 -5.64
N GLY A 253 5.42 4.19 -6.10
CA GLY A 253 6.62 3.37 -6.28
C GLY A 253 6.66 2.69 -7.65
N ASP A 254 7.84 2.37 -8.15
CA ASP A 254 7.98 1.61 -9.41
C ASP A 254 7.66 0.13 -9.14
N LEU A 255 6.61 -0.39 -9.80
CA LEU A 255 6.17 -1.77 -9.60
C LEU A 255 7.27 -2.79 -9.95
N ALA A 256 8.01 -2.56 -11.04
CA ALA A 256 9.06 -3.47 -11.47
C ALA A 256 10.24 -3.44 -10.49
N ALA A 257 10.57 -2.27 -9.95
CA ALA A 257 11.60 -2.13 -8.93
C ALA A 257 11.20 -2.88 -7.65
N ILE A 258 9.98 -2.68 -7.13
CA ILE A 258 9.49 -3.37 -5.92
C ILE A 258 9.48 -4.90 -6.06
N VAL A 259 9.12 -5.40 -7.25
CA VAL A 259 9.06 -6.86 -7.51
C VAL A 259 10.47 -7.47 -7.63
N THR A 260 11.44 -6.72 -8.12
CA THR A 260 12.81 -7.22 -8.38
C THR A 260 13.77 -6.99 -7.23
N ASP A 261 13.58 -5.92 -6.46
CA ASP A 261 14.38 -5.58 -5.29
C ASP A 261 13.46 -5.34 -4.08
N GLN A 262 13.61 -6.23 -3.10
CA GLN A 262 12.88 -6.17 -1.83
C GLN A 262 13.11 -4.87 -1.04
N ARG A 263 14.25 -4.18 -1.25
CA ARG A 263 14.57 -2.90 -0.61
C ARG A 263 13.62 -1.79 -1.05
N GLU A 264 13.17 -1.81 -2.30
CA GLU A 264 12.25 -0.81 -2.84
C GLU A 264 10.89 -0.86 -2.12
N ALA A 265 10.44 -2.05 -1.70
CA ALA A 265 9.27 -2.16 -0.84
C ALA A 265 9.46 -1.45 0.51
N VAL A 266 10.67 -1.52 1.07
CA VAL A 266 11.02 -0.85 2.33
C VAL A 266 11.07 0.66 2.14
N VAL A 267 11.64 1.16 1.03
CA VAL A 267 11.65 2.60 0.71
C VAL A 267 10.22 3.15 0.63
N VAL A 268 9.35 2.48 -0.12
CA VAL A 268 7.94 2.87 -0.28
C VAL A 268 7.19 2.84 1.04
N ALA A 269 7.37 1.78 1.84
CA ALA A 269 6.76 1.68 3.16
C ALA A 269 7.31 2.75 4.13
N CYS A 270 8.61 3.05 4.06
CA CYS A 270 9.25 4.10 4.86
C CYS A 270 8.61 5.47 4.56
N ALA A 271 8.33 5.79 3.30
CA ALA A 271 7.64 7.03 2.92
C ALA A 271 6.22 7.10 3.51
N LEU A 272 5.43 6.02 3.38
CA LEU A 272 4.06 5.95 3.93
C LEU A 272 4.04 6.05 5.45
N VAL A 273 4.93 5.33 6.14
CA VAL A 273 5.07 5.39 7.59
C VAL A 273 5.47 6.79 8.02
N SER A 274 6.47 7.39 7.39
CA SER A 274 6.97 8.71 7.78
C SER A 274 5.86 9.75 7.76
N ASP A 275 5.01 9.71 6.73
CA ASP A 275 3.86 10.61 6.58
C ASP A 275 2.82 10.38 7.69
N LEU A 276 2.40 9.12 7.92
CA LEU A 276 1.48 8.78 9.01
C LEU A 276 2.02 9.17 10.39
N LEU A 277 3.33 8.99 10.62
CA LEU A 277 3.97 9.28 11.90
C LEU A 277 4.22 10.77 12.13
N ALA A 278 4.38 11.56 11.07
CA ALA A 278 4.57 13.00 11.15
C ALA A 278 3.38 13.68 11.83
N ASP A 279 2.16 13.27 11.48
CA ASP A 279 0.91 13.74 12.10
C ASP A 279 0.80 13.34 13.58
N MET A 280 1.50 12.28 13.98
CA MET A 280 1.57 11.82 15.37
C MET A 280 2.75 12.42 16.15
N GLY A 281 3.56 13.30 15.53
CA GLY A 281 4.69 13.97 16.15
C GLY A 281 6.01 13.18 16.13
N ALA A 282 6.09 12.10 15.34
CA ALA A 282 7.34 11.38 15.10
C ALA A 282 7.91 11.73 13.72
N HIS A 283 9.15 12.23 13.72
CA HIS A 283 9.78 12.74 12.51
C HIS A 283 10.34 11.65 11.59
N GLU A 284 10.66 10.48 12.13
CA GLU A 284 11.32 9.40 11.39
C GLU A 284 10.82 8.02 11.84
N PRO A 285 10.74 7.05 10.91
CA PRO A 285 10.58 5.64 11.24
C PRO A 285 11.70 5.15 12.17
N HIS A 286 11.38 4.20 13.03
CA HIS A 286 12.30 3.69 14.04
C HIS A 286 13.16 2.58 13.46
N VAL A 287 12.61 1.74 12.60
CA VAL A 287 13.20 0.50 12.09
C VAL A 287 13.50 0.57 10.60
N LEU A 288 12.67 1.24 9.81
CA LEU A 288 12.88 1.41 8.36
C LEU A 288 13.81 2.58 8.07
N THR A 289 14.62 2.47 7.02
CA THR A 289 15.43 3.58 6.51
C THR A 289 14.99 3.97 5.09
N PRO A 290 15.20 5.23 4.68
CA PRO A 290 14.88 5.67 3.32
C PRO A 290 15.77 5.03 2.25
N GLU A 291 16.88 4.38 2.63
CA GLU A 291 17.74 3.59 1.75
C GLU A 291 17.25 2.14 1.54
N GLY A 292 16.11 1.78 2.15
CA GLY A 292 15.51 0.46 2.00
C GLY A 292 16.08 -0.59 2.95
N GLU A 293 16.69 -0.17 4.06
CA GLU A 293 17.20 -1.08 5.10
C GLU A 293 16.21 -1.24 6.25
N ILE A 294 16.27 -2.41 6.91
CA ILE A 294 15.57 -2.67 8.17
C ILE A 294 16.61 -2.83 9.26
N LEU A 295 16.55 -1.96 10.27
CA LEU A 295 17.48 -1.93 11.41
C LEU A 295 17.18 -3.05 12.41
N ILE A 296 17.82 -4.22 12.21
CA ILE A 296 17.54 -5.47 12.94
C ILE A 296 17.85 -5.37 14.46
N ASP A 297 18.76 -4.49 14.86
CA ASP A 297 19.06 -4.18 16.26
C ASP A 297 17.87 -3.52 16.97
N ARG A 298 17.05 -2.77 16.23
CA ARG A 298 15.86 -2.07 16.73
C ARG A 298 14.59 -2.91 16.76
N LEU A 299 14.63 -4.11 16.17
CA LEU A 299 13.47 -5.01 16.08
C LEU A 299 13.07 -5.75 17.37
N GLN A 300 13.87 -5.70 18.44
CA GLN A 300 13.68 -6.42 19.74
C GLN A 300 12.35 -7.21 19.87
N GLY A 301 12.41 -8.54 19.75
CA GLY A 301 11.23 -9.42 19.83
C GLY A 301 10.54 -9.70 18.49
N TYR A 302 10.57 -8.77 17.51
CA TYR A 302 9.96 -8.92 16.18
C TYR A 302 10.88 -9.55 15.13
N ARG A 303 12.07 -10.04 15.49
CA ARG A 303 12.97 -10.69 14.51
C ARG A 303 12.35 -11.90 13.81
N HIS A 304 11.37 -12.55 14.44
CA HIS A 304 10.68 -13.71 13.88
C HIS A 304 9.71 -13.36 12.73
N SER A 305 9.40 -12.07 12.52
CA SER A 305 8.56 -11.63 11.40
C SER A 305 9.34 -11.38 10.11
N LEU A 306 10.68 -11.34 10.19
CA LEU A 306 11.57 -11.30 9.03
C LEU A 306 11.79 -12.71 8.45
N ARG A 307 11.99 -12.78 7.14
CA ARG A 307 12.34 -14.02 6.44
C ARG A 307 13.84 -14.30 6.43
#